data_AF-A0A7X0MT96-F1
#
_entry.id   AF-A0A7X0MT96-F1
#
_cell.length_a   1.000
_cell.length_b   1.000
_cell.length_c   1.000
_cell.angle_alpha   90.00
_cell.angle_beta   90.00
_cell.angle_gamma   90.00
#
_symmetry.space_group_name_H-M   'P 1'
#
loop_
_entity.id
_entity.type
_entity.pdbx_description
1 polymer ?
#
loop_
_entity_poly.entity_id
_entity_poly.type
_entity_poly.pdbx_seq_one_letter_code
_entity_poly.pdbx_strand_id
1 'polypeptide(L)'
;MLERTGAPVPRNVIDAFLSIGVAQASDCMGRLYGSRELTAIHGTNQRMAGTALTVKTRPSDNLLIHQAIASAQPGDIIVVDGGGCTANALVGELMLKQAIMHEADTATTTW
;
A
#
# COMPACT_ATOMS: atom_id res chain seq x y z
N MET A 1 -13.81 10.63 5.98
CA MET A 1 -12.45 10.87 5.46
C MET A 1 -11.49 10.30 6.48
N LEU A 2 -10.60 9.37 6.10
CA LEU A 2 -9.60 8.83 7.03
C LEU A 2 -8.56 9.93 7.27
N GLU A 3 -8.50 10.45 8.50
CA GLU A 3 -7.66 11.60 8.84
C GLU A 3 -6.19 11.18 8.93
N ARG A 4 -5.29 11.87 8.21
CA ARG A 4 -3.84 11.62 8.24
C ARG A 4 -3.24 12.36 9.42
N THR A 5 -3.04 11.68 10.54
CA THR A 5 -2.61 12.29 11.81
C THR A 5 -1.09 12.42 11.97
N GLY A 6 -0.29 11.90 11.03
CA GLY A 6 1.18 11.95 11.08
C GLY A 6 1.78 13.08 10.24
N ALA A 7 2.92 13.61 10.68
CA ALA A 7 3.72 14.51 9.84
C ALA A 7 4.15 13.78 8.56
N PRO A 8 3.96 14.38 7.37
CA PRO A 8 4.32 13.74 6.12
C PRO A 8 5.84 13.54 6.02
N VAL A 9 6.25 12.35 5.61
CA VAL A 9 7.66 12.05 5.32
C VAL A 9 8.05 12.72 4.00
N PRO A 10 9.19 13.42 3.92
CA PRO A 10 9.66 14.02 2.67
C PRO A 10 9.79 12.99 1.54
N ARG A 11 9.31 13.34 0.34
CA ARG A 11 9.27 12.41 -0.80
C ARG A 11 10.66 11.89 -1.18
N ASN A 12 11.69 12.71 -1.09
CA ASN A 12 13.08 12.30 -1.36
C ASN A 12 13.57 11.19 -0.41
N VAL A 13 13.10 11.17 0.84
CA VAL A 13 13.42 10.09 1.79
C VAL A 13 12.73 8.80 1.37
N ILE A 14 11.46 8.87 0.97
CA ILE A 14 10.69 7.72 0.48
C ILE A 14 11.33 7.16 -0.79
N ASP A 15 11.65 8.01 -1.75
CA ASP A 15 12.25 7.60 -3.04
C ASP A 15 13.62 6.95 -2.86
N ALA A 16 14.40 7.39 -1.86
CA ALA A 16 15.70 6.78 -1.54
C ALA A 16 15.57 5.29 -1.18
N PHE A 17 14.45 4.86 -0.57
CA PHE A 17 14.22 3.44 -0.25
C PHE A 17 14.09 2.54 -1.48
N LEU A 18 13.76 3.07 -2.67
CA LEU A 18 13.71 2.27 -3.89
C LEU A 18 15.10 1.69 -4.25
N SER A 19 16.17 2.38 -3.87
CA SER A 19 17.55 1.95 -4.10
C SER A 19 18.06 0.93 -3.07
N ILE A 20 17.37 0.80 -1.92
CA ILE A 20 17.81 -0.03 -0.79
C ILE A 20 17.10 -1.39 -0.84
N GLY A 21 17.83 -2.48 -0.61
CA GLY A 21 17.24 -3.81 -0.46
C GLY A 21 16.41 -3.92 0.82
N VAL A 22 15.23 -4.55 0.76
CA VAL A 22 14.35 -4.74 1.93
C VAL A 22 15.08 -5.44 3.09
N ALA A 23 15.96 -6.39 2.80
CA ALA A 23 16.80 -7.05 3.81
C ALA A 23 17.72 -6.05 4.54
N GLN A 24 18.41 -5.18 3.80
CA GLN A 24 19.30 -4.16 4.36
C GLN A 24 18.53 -3.13 5.18
N ALA A 25 17.36 -2.70 4.69
CA ALA A 25 16.48 -1.82 5.44
C ALA A 25 16.02 -2.48 6.77
N SER A 26 15.68 -3.77 6.72
CA SER A 26 15.29 -4.54 7.91
C SER A 26 16.44 -4.68 8.91
N ASP A 27 17.68 -4.90 8.45
CA ASP A 27 18.87 -4.99 9.30
C ASP A 27 19.09 -3.68 10.08
N CYS A 28 18.97 -2.52 9.41
CA CYS A 28 19.04 -1.21 10.05
C CYS A 28 17.90 -0.96 11.06
N MET A 29 16.77 -1.63 10.91
CA MET A 29 15.61 -1.56 11.82
C MET A 29 15.63 -2.64 12.91
N GLY A 30 16.76 -3.35 13.09
CA GLY A 30 16.90 -4.40 14.09
C GLY A 30 16.14 -5.68 13.77
N ARG A 31 15.71 -5.87 12.51
CA ARG A 31 14.96 -7.03 12.01
C ARG A 31 13.63 -7.28 12.74
N LEU A 32 13.07 -6.23 13.33
CA LEU A 32 11.83 -6.30 14.13
C LEU A 32 10.56 -6.21 13.30
N TYR A 33 10.63 -5.59 12.12
CA TYR A 33 9.45 -5.23 11.32
C TYR A 33 9.54 -5.86 9.93
N GLY A 34 8.45 -6.48 9.49
CA GLY A 34 8.33 -7.12 8.19
C GLY A 34 7.13 -8.06 8.11
N SER A 35 6.89 -8.60 6.91
CA SER A 35 5.91 -9.66 6.68
C SER A 35 6.63 -10.92 6.16
N ARG A 36 6.08 -12.10 6.46
CA ARG A 36 6.62 -13.38 6.00
C ARG A 36 5.80 -14.06 4.91
N GLU A 37 4.49 -13.80 4.88
CA GLU A 37 3.55 -14.53 4.02
C GLU A 37 3.11 -13.71 2.79
N LEU A 38 3.55 -12.46 2.66
CA LEU A 38 3.25 -11.64 1.50
C LEU A 38 4.21 -11.97 0.36
N THR A 39 3.65 -12.31 -0.80
CA THR A 39 4.39 -12.57 -2.04
C THR A 39 3.83 -11.68 -3.15
N ALA A 40 4.73 -11.17 -4.01
CA ALA A 40 4.32 -10.44 -5.20
C ALA A 40 3.62 -11.38 -6.20
N ILE A 41 2.38 -11.04 -6.58
CA ILE A 41 1.55 -11.88 -7.46
C ILE A 41 1.65 -11.52 -8.95
N HIS A 42 2.16 -10.32 -9.29
CA HIS A 42 2.12 -9.79 -10.66
C HIS A 42 3.43 -9.92 -11.45
N GLY A 43 4.41 -10.71 -10.99
CA GLY A 43 5.61 -11.08 -11.76
C GLY A 43 6.56 -9.93 -12.14
N THR A 44 6.17 -8.66 -11.92
CA THR A 44 7.04 -7.52 -12.07
C THR A 44 7.92 -7.45 -10.83
N ASN A 45 9.24 -7.62 -11.00
CA ASN A 45 10.23 -7.35 -9.94
C ASN A 45 10.32 -5.84 -9.61
N GLN A 46 9.22 -5.10 -9.75
CA GLN A 46 9.13 -3.69 -9.45
C GLN A 46 9.16 -3.50 -7.94
N ARG A 47 10.03 -2.59 -7.51
CA ARG A 47 10.09 -2.12 -6.14
C ARG A 47 9.10 -0.98 -5.97
N MET A 48 8.48 -0.92 -4.80
CA MET A 48 7.56 0.15 -4.44
C MET A 48 7.97 0.68 -3.07
N ALA A 49 7.89 2.00 -2.90
CA ALA A 49 8.08 2.70 -1.65
C ALA A 49 7.07 3.85 -1.59
N GLY A 50 6.46 4.05 -0.43
CA GLY A 50 5.33 4.97 -0.29
C GLY A 50 4.83 5.03 1.14
N THR A 51 3.94 5.99 1.42
CA THR A 51 3.33 6.11 2.75
C THR A 51 2.23 5.07 2.90
N ALA A 52 2.23 4.32 4.01
CA ALA A 52 1.21 3.30 4.24
C ALA A 52 -0.15 3.94 4.58
N LEU A 53 -1.16 3.64 3.77
CA LEU A 53 -2.57 3.82 4.11
C LEU A 53 -3.11 2.50 4.66
N THR A 54 -3.17 2.39 5.97
CA THR A 54 -3.54 1.14 6.65
C THR A 54 -5.04 0.94 6.72
N VAL A 55 -5.50 -0.26 6.34
CA VAL A 55 -6.90 -0.67 6.42
C VAL A 55 -6.97 -1.92 7.28
N LYS A 56 -7.82 -1.90 8.29
CA LYS A 56 -8.15 -3.09 9.08
C LYS A 56 -9.57 -3.50 8.76
N THR A 57 -9.76 -4.73 8.32
CA THR A 57 -11.09 -5.26 8.00
C THR A 57 -11.43 -6.49 8.83
N ARG A 58 -12.72 -6.78 8.96
CA ARG A 58 -13.18 -8.08 9.44
C ARG A 58 -12.82 -9.14 8.37
N PRO A 59 -12.48 -10.38 8.76
CA PRO A 59 -12.38 -11.49 7.80
C PRO A 59 -13.57 -11.53 6.84
N SER A 60 -13.27 -11.60 5.54
CA SER A 60 -14.26 -11.64 4.44
C SER A 60 -15.06 -10.34 4.22
N ASP A 61 -14.62 -9.20 4.76
CA ASP A 61 -15.18 -7.87 4.46
C ASP A 61 -14.16 -7.02 3.68
N ASN A 62 -14.60 -6.43 2.57
CA ASN A 62 -13.78 -5.65 1.66
C ASN A 62 -14.26 -4.19 1.47
N LEU A 63 -15.29 -3.75 2.20
CA LEU A 63 -15.91 -2.43 2.00
C LEU A 63 -14.93 -1.28 2.31
N LEU A 64 -14.17 -1.41 3.40
CA LEU A 64 -13.19 -0.40 3.79
C LEU A 64 -12.01 -0.30 2.81
N ILE A 65 -11.75 -1.34 2.03
CA ILE A 65 -10.71 -1.32 1.00
C ILE A 65 -11.16 -0.44 -0.17
N HIS A 66 -12.43 -0.53 -0.60
CA HIS A 66 -12.99 0.37 -1.60
C HIS A 66 -12.93 1.84 -1.16
N GLN A 67 -13.23 2.10 0.12
CA GLN A 67 -13.12 3.45 0.69
C GLN A 67 -11.67 3.93 0.75
N ALA A 68 -10.73 3.04 1.07
CA ALA A 68 -9.31 3.37 1.09
C ALA A 68 -8.80 3.73 -0.31
N ILE A 69 -9.21 3.00 -1.36
CA ILE A 69 -8.88 3.35 -2.75
C ILE A 69 -9.38 4.75 -3.10
N ALA A 70 -10.65 5.05 -2.78
CA ALA A 70 -11.23 6.37 -3.04
C ALA A 70 -10.58 7.51 -2.22
N SER A 71 -9.90 7.19 -1.12
CA SER A 71 -9.23 8.17 -0.25
C SER A 71 -7.72 8.24 -0.49
N ALA A 72 -7.16 7.34 -1.30
CA ALA A 72 -5.72 7.26 -1.53
C ALA A 72 -5.23 8.47 -2.33
N GLN A 73 -4.02 8.92 -2.02
CA GLN A 73 -3.34 9.99 -2.75
C GLN A 73 -2.15 9.43 -3.54
N PRO A 74 -1.68 10.12 -4.60
CA PRO A 74 -0.52 9.68 -5.36
C PRO A 74 0.73 9.43 -4.51
N GLY A 75 1.23 8.19 -4.52
CA GLY A 75 2.37 7.74 -3.71
C GLY A 75 2.01 7.00 -2.42
N ASP A 76 0.71 6.80 -2.15
CA ASP A 76 0.26 5.97 -1.04
C ASP A 76 0.31 4.48 -1.39
N ILE A 77 0.62 3.66 -0.39
CA ILE A 77 0.57 2.20 -0.46
C ILE A 77 -0.55 1.72 0.47
N ILE A 78 -1.58 1.11 -0.08
CA ILE A 78 -2.67 0.54 0.72
C ILE A 78 -2.18 -0.76 1.35
N VAL A 79 -2.17 -0.80 2.69
CA VAL A 79 -1.77 -1.98 3.46
C VAL A 79 -3.00 -2.52 4.19
N VAL A 80 -3.43 -3.73 3.83
CA VAL A 80 -4.65 -4.34 4.35
C VAL A 80 -4.32 -5.43 5.38
N ASP A 81 -4.84 -5.27 6.60
CA ASP A 81 -4.92 -6.32 7.61
C ASP A 81 -6.31 -6.98 7.55
N GLY A 82 -6.36 -8.17 6.96
CA GLY A 82 -7.55 -9.03 6.88
C GLY A 82 -7.68 -10.05 8.02
N GLY A 83 -6.87 -9.92 9.09
CA GLY A 83 -6.87 -10.85 10.22
C GLY A 83 -6.32 -12.25 9.91
N GLY A 84 -5.52 -12.38 8.84
CA GLY A 84 -4.92 -13.66 8.42
C GLY A 84 -5.89 -14.68 7.79
N CYS A 85 -7.13 -14.28 7.49
CA CYS A 85 -8.08 -15.18 6.84
C CYS A 85 -7.76 -15.36 5.34
N THR A 86 -7.54 -16.60 4.93
CA THR A 86 -7.26 -16.98 3.52
C THR A 86 -8.44 -17.66 2.84
N ALA A 87 -9.58 -17.81 3.52
CA ALA A 87 -10.76 -18.48 2.99
C ALA A 87 -11.43 -17.71 1.84
N ASN A 88 -11.20 -16.40 1.74
CA ASN A 88 -11.77 -15.54 0.71
C ASN A 88 -10.74 -14.50 0.25
N ALA A 89 -10.79 -14.16 -1.04
CA ALA A 89 -10.03 -13.02 -1.55
C ALA A 89 -10.69 -11.70 -1.15
N LEU A 90 -9.93 -10.80 -0.52
CA LEU A 90 -10.40 -9.45 -0.18
C LEU A 90 -10.27 -8.47 -1.36
N VAL A 91 -9.36 -8.75 -2.30
CA VAL A 91 -9.04 -7.88 -3.43
C VAL A 91 -9.10 -8.69 -4.73
N GLY A 92 -9.55 -8.04 -5.80
CA GLY A 92 -9.62 -8.62 -7.14
C GLY A 92 -9.62 -7.55 -8.23
N GLU A 93 -9.93 -7.97 -9.47
CA GLU A 93 -9.82 -7.14 -10.67
C GLU A 93 -10.59 -5.82 -10.59
N LEU A 94 -11.80 -5.82 -10.03
CA LEU A 94 -12.64 -4.61 -9.96
C LEU A 94 -11.98 -3.51 -9.13
N MET A 95 -11.34 -3.88 -8.01
CA MET A 95 -10.60 -2.95 -7.17
C MET A 95 -9.35 -2.42 -7.86
N LEU A 96 -8.66 -3.27 -8.63
CA LEU A 96 -7.52 -2.84 -9.45
C LEU A 96 -7.95 -1.78 -10.46
N LYS A 97 -9.06 -2.01 -11.18
CA LYS A 97 -9.62 -1.03 -12.12
C LYS A 97 -9.98 0.27 -11.40
N GLN A 98 -10.63 0.18 -10.23
CA GLN A 98 -10.95 1.36 -9.43
C GLN A 98 -9.70 2.15 -9.04
N ALA A 99 -8.62 1.47 -8.64
CA ALA A 99 -7.36 2.11 -8.26
C ALA A 99 -6.69 2.81 -9.45
N ILE A 100 -6.65 2.17 -10.64
CA ILE A 100 -6.08 2.77 -11.85
C ILE A 100 -6.89 4.00 -12.28
N MET A 101 -8.22 3.92 -12.25
CA MET A 101 -9.08 5.06 -12.59
C MET A 101 -8.92 6.21 -11.59
N HIS A 102 -8.85 5.89 -10.29
CA HIS A 102 -8.63 6.88 -9.23
C HIS A 102 -7.24 7.54 -9.35
N GLU A 103 -6.21 6.79 -9.71
CA GLU A 103 -4.89 7.35 -10.02
C GLU A 103 -4.96 8.29 -11.22
N ALA A 104 -5.66 7.92 -12.29
CA ALA A 104 -5.85 8.79 -13.46
C ALA A 104 -6.60 10.09 -13.10
N ASP A 105 -7.61 10.03 -12.23
CA ASP A 105 -8.36 11.19 -11.77
C ASP A 105 -7.53 12.10 -10.85
N THR A 106 -6.67 11.51 -10.00
CA THR A 106 -5.78 12.25 -9.09
C THR A 106 -4.49 12.74 -9.74
N ALA A 107 -4.10 12.20 -10.90
CA ALA A 107 -2.94 12.64 -11.69
C ALA A 107 -3.14 13.98 -12.43
N THR A 108 -4.12 14.78 -12.02
CA THR A 108 -4.33 16.12 -12.56
C THR A 108 -3.25 17.10 -12.04
N THR A 109 -2.42 17.57 -12.99
CA THR A 109 -1.52 18.75 -12.93
C THR A 109 -0.06 18.51 -12.51
N THR A 110 0.76 18.13 -13.51
CA THR A 110 2.05 18.73 -13.94
C THR A 110 3.04 17.63 -14.33
N TRP A 111 3.28 17.52 -15.65
CA TRP A 111 4.37 16.73 -16.22
C TRP A 111 5.72 17.41 -15.98
#